data_AF-U2V5Y0-F1
#
_entry.id   AF-U2V5Y0-F1
#
_cell.length_a   1.000
_cell.length_b   1.000
_cell.length_c   1.000
_cell.angle_alpha   90.00
_cell.angle_beta   90.00
_cell.angle_gamma   90.00
#
_symmetry.space_group_name_H-M   'P 1'
#
loop_
_entity.id
_entity.type
_entity.pdbx_description
1 polymer ?
#
loop_
_entity_poly.entity_id
_entity_poly.type
_entity_poly.pdbx_seq_one_letter_code
_entity_poly.pdbx_strand_id
1 'polypeptide(L)'
;MRHGKLTGLMSPAELMARVAADARDVAHGMRTRQSGSISVYNSDGTRTVMGPLVGGGASMATHVGDTVAPGRPTGLTASAQGLLVTASWPGTLEGGVPGDYLQTNILVDGVAVGHLTKAGSVTVRVSEGDHVVTATAEDDACADDGRAMHNISEPCTGVPVTATPIKMPESQVLIAHLTCDTVGGEPTKAAHSVGTMPPVTQGMVAYLTLTDGNVAPSPMLSIDGGDAHPIMTNGTPYAYTIPSTTMTLLWDGSVWQSCSTPVYGTTATIGDPAGANVTIDSDSVDFRTSGTSVGGTVTRDGASFNDGSLQLGSWHVDGGDGTSLRYATIGTGNTVNEFGGLYLTRGAGLGIDMRPNGSVASMLLERGNDGFESVNMYGHGLSFYRQYGSGVSRNLMSAAWESVVAGAVWYALRGFCAVVQVLNMTLQPDYAWRELGKIDGVTFELISTLPDGKAFAGMGSITDGAHIGYLYVMTDGRIMARAASGGDYSGQISVPVGNQ
;
A
#
# COMPACT_ATOMS: atom_id res chain seq x y z
N MET A 1 -0.06 28.80 90.22
CA MET A 1 0.69 28.24 91.36
C MET A 1 -0.14 27.13 92.01
N ARG A 2 0.22 25.85 91.80
CA ARG A 2 -0.35 24.73 92.57
C ARG A 2 0.60 24.48 93.75
N HIS A 3 0.17 24.82 94.97
CA HIS A 3 0.93 24.44 96.16
C HIS A 3 0.75 22.93 96.39
N GLY A 4 1.81 22.17 96.12
CA GLY A 4 1.86 20.72 96.39
C GLY A 4 2.50 20.46 97.74
N LYS A 5 1.89 19.59 98.54
CA LYS A 5 2.50 19.04 99.77
C LYS A 5 3.80 18.32 99.38
N LEU A 6 4.88 18.46 100.15
CA LEU A 6 6.15 17.76 99.87
C LEU A 6 5.93 16.23 99.95
N THR A 7 6.52 15.47 99.03
CA THR A 7 6.31 14.01 98.87
C THR A 7 6.59 13.20 100.14
N GLY A 8 7.49 13.66 101.02
CA GLY A 8 7.76 13.04 102.33
C GLY A 8 6.72 13.32 103.42
N LEU A 9 5.82 14.28 103.20
CA LEU A 9 4.69 14.61 104.09
C LEU A 9 3.35 14.12 103.52
N MET A 10 3.36 13.53 102.33
CA MET A 10 2.21 12.88 101.76
C MET A 10 2.05 11.50 102.38
N SER A 11 0.84 11.18 102.83
CA SER A 11 0.52 9.79 103.16
C SER A 11 0.68 8.92 101.91
N PRO A 12 0.95 7.61 102.05
CA PRO A 12 1.00 6.70 100.91
C PRO A 12 -0.24 6.79 99.99
N ALA A 13 -1.41 7.06 100.57
CA ALA A 13 -2.65 7.27 99.82
C ALA A 13 -2.65 8.56 98.97
N GLU A 14 -2.07 9.66 99.46
CA GLU A 14 -1.96 10.92 98.71
C GLU A 14 -0.97 10.80 97.54
N LEU A 15 0.14 10.08 97.72
CA LEU A 15 1.09 9.76 96.65
C LEU A 15 0.43 8.92 95.55
N MET A 16 -0.29 7.86 95.95
CA MET A 16 -1.04 7.02 95.02
C MET A 16 -2.12 7.82 94.28
N ALA A 17 -2.84 8.70 94.97
CA ALA A 17 -3.86 9.54 94.33
C ALA A 17 -3.24 10.52 93.32
N ARG A 18 -2.04 11.04 93.57
CA ARG A 18 -1.37 11.95 92.65
C ARG A 18 -0.82 11.23 91.43
N VAL A 19 -0.19 10.07 91.61
CA VAL A 19 0.22 9.22 90.48
C VAL A 19 -0.99 8.76 89.67
N ALA A 20 -2.10 8.43 90.33
CA ALA A 20 -3.36 8.10 89.67
C ALA A 20 -3.94 9.31 88.91
N ALA A 21 -3.79 10.53 89.42
CA ALA A 21 -4.22 11.75 88.73
C ALA A 21 -3.35 12.06 87.50
N ASP A 22 -2.02 11.97 87.62
CA ASP A 22 -1.11 12.16 86.48
C ASP A 22 -1.32 11.06 85.41
N ALA A 23 -1.48 9.81 85.84
CA ALA A 23 -1.82 8.69 84.95
C ALA A 23 -3.20 8.87 84.31
N ARG A 24 -4.17 9.41 85.05
CA ARG A 24 -5.49 9.77 84.54
C ARG A 24 -5.42 10.91 83.53
N ASP A 25 -4.58 11.93 83.74
CA ASP A 25 -4.41 13.04 82.81
C ASP A 25 -3.73 12.57 81.51
N VAL A 26 -2.70 11.71 81.61
CA VAL A 26 -2.07 11.05 80.46
C VAL A 26 -3.07 10.12 79.73
N ALA A 27 -3.85 9.33 80.47
CA ALA A 27 -4.87 8.44 79.90
C ALA A 27 -6.06 9.21 79.29
N HIS A 28 -6.43 10.36 79.85
CA HIS A 28 -7.45 11.24 79.25
C HIS A 28 -6.93 11.95 78.01
N GLY A 29 -5.63 12.32 77.96
CA GLY A 29 -5.00 12.82 76.74
C GLY A 29 -5.04 11.80 75.58
N MET A 30 -5.00 10.50 75.88
CA MET A 30 -5.20 9.45 74.87
C MET A 30 -6.67 9.28 74.45
N ARG A 31 -7.64 9.68 75.29
CA ARG A 31 -9.08 9.49 75.08
C ARG A 31 -9.75 10.54 74.19
N THR A 32 -9.09 11.66 73.89
CA THR A 32 -9.61 12.67 72.95
C THR A 32 -9.18 12.44 71.50
N ARG A 33 -8.42 11.37 71.21
CA ARG A 33 -8.07 10.99 69.84
C ARG A 33 -9.16 10.09 69.25
N GLN A 34 -9.54 10.35 68.00
CA GLN A 34 -10.56 9.58 67.28
C GLN A 34 -10.16 8.10 67.24
N SER A 35 -11.05 7.24 67.76
CA SER A 35 -10.81 5.80 67.91
C SER A 35 -10.42 5.16 66.57
N GLY A 36 -9.36 4.34 66.56
CA GLY A 36 -8.81 3.69 65.37
C GLY A 36 -7.56 4.35 64.79
N SER A 37 -7.05 5.42 65.40
CA SER A 37 -5.83 6.11 64.94
C SER A 37 -4.60 5.65 65.72
N ILE A 38 -3.50 5.39 65.04
CA ILE A 38 -2.21 5.00 65.59
C ILE A 38 -1.24 6.17 65.42
N SER A 39 -0.44 6.48 66.43
CA SER A 39 0.62 7.49 66.37
C SER A 39 1.91 6.87 66.90
N VAL A 40 2.94 6.87 66.06
CA VAL A 40 4.24 6.24 66.34
C VAL A 40 5.31 7.33 66.33
N TYR A 41 6.19 7.34 67.31
CA TYR A 41 7.36 8.20 67.31
C TYR A 41 8.43 7.61 66.40
N ASN A 42 8.94 8.42 65.49
CA ASN A 42 10.07 8.10 64.63
C ASN A 42 11.39 8.25 65.43
N SER A 43 12.47 7.65 64.94
CA SER A 43 13.78 7.71 65.61
C SER A 43 14.40 9.10 65.64
N ASP A 44 13.95 9.99 64.76
CA ASP A 44 14.36 11.41 64.67
C ASP A 44 13.59 12.33 65.63
N GLY A 45 12.61 11.81 66.38
CA GLY A 45 11.78 12.58 67.31
C GLY A 45 10.48 13.12 66.70
N THR A 46 10.29 13.01 65.39
CA THR A 46 9.01 13.29 64.72
C THR A 46 8.01 12.16 64.96
N ARG A 47 6.78 12.31 64.46
CA ARG A 47 5.75 11.27 64.58
C ARG A 47 5.15 10.91 63.24
N THR A 48 4.75 9.65 63.11
CA THR A 48 3.89 9.18 62.04
C THR A 48 2.50 8.89 62.61
N VAL A 49 1.47 9.50 62.05
CA VAL A 49 0.06 9.31 62.44
C VAL A 49 -0.67 8.55 61.35
N MET A 50 -1.45 7.53 61.70
CA MET A 50 -2.20 6.68 60.79
C MET A 50 -3.63 6.53 61.28
N GLY A 51 -4.59 6.37 60.36
CA GLY A 51 -6.00 6.10 60.69
C GLY A 51 -6.87 7.35 60.77
N PRO A 52 -8.07 7.26 61.39
CA PRO A 52 -9.15 8.25 61.25
C PRO A 52 -8.83 9.70 61.65
N LEU A 53 -7.78 9.93 62.43
CA LEU A 53 -7.28 11.27 62.78
C LEU A 53 -6.63 11.99 61.59
N VAL A 54 -6.08 11.24 60.64
CA VAL A 54 -5.58 11.75 59.36
C VAL A 54 -6.82 12.09 58.50
N GLY A 55 -7.17 13.37 58.46
CA GLY A 55 -8.29 13.89 57.68
C GLY A 55 -7.90 14.15 56.22
N GLY A 56 -8.88 14.53 55.39
CA GLY A 56 -8.61 15.05 54.05
C GLY A 56 -8.27 14.02 52.96
N GLY A 57 -8.44 12.72 53.22
CA GLY A 57 -8.28 11.66 52.21
C GLY A 57 -6.90 10.97 52.18
N ALA A 58 -5.96 11.39 53.03
CA ALA A 58 -4.71 10.69 53.27
C ALA A 58 -4.89 9.55 54.29
N SER A 59 -4.13 8.46 54.16
CA SER A 59 -4.14 7.33 55.09
C SER A 59 -3.10 7.45 56.21
N MET A 60 -2.13 8.36 56.04
CA MET A 60 -0.99 8.56 56.93
C MET A 60 -0.51 10.02 56.86
N ALA A 61 -0.03 10.54 58.00
CA ALA A 61 0.66 11.81 58.13
C ALA A 61 2.08 11.53 58.64
N THR A 62 3.09 11.94 57.88
CA THR A 62 4.52 11.70 58.14
C THR A 62 5.18 12.93 58.76
N HIS A 63 6.31 12.73 59.45
CA HIS A 63 7.15 13.79 60.04
C HIS A 63 6.38 14.84 60.89
N VAL A 64 5.32 14.41 61.59
CA VAL A 64 4.46 15.32 62.35
C VAL A 64 5.20 15.92 63.55
N GLY A 65 5.21 17.24 63.61
CA GLY A 65 5.92 18.02 64.62
C GLY A 65 7.34 18.40 64.22
N ASP A 66 7.78 18.05 63.01
CA ASP A 66 8.95 18.67 62.41
C ASP A 66 8.68 20.15 62.10
N THR A 67 9.69 20.98 62.36
CA THR A 67 9.66 22.43 62.15
C THR A 67 10.95 22.93 61.51
N VAL A 68 11.83 22.04 61.05
CA VAL A 68 13.16 22.38 60.55
C VAL A 68 13.19 22.27 59.04
N ALA A 69 13.25 23.41 58.36
CA ALA A 69 13.36 23.43 56.91
C ALA A 69 14.65 22.74 56.41
N PRO A 70 14.60 22.09 55.23
CA PRO A 70 15.81 21.65 54.54
C PRO A 70 16.79 22.80 54.29
N GLY A 71 18.06 22.46 54.08
CA GLY A 71 19.06 23.44 53.69
C GLY A 71 18.79 24.04 52.31
N ARG A 72 19.39 25.21 52.04
CA ARG A 72 19.22 25.90 50.75
C ARG A 72 19.74 25.04 49.60
N PRO A 73 19.08 25.02 48.42
CA PRO A 73 19.64 24.41 47.23
C PRO A 73 21.01 25.00 46.86
N THR A 74 21.96 24.15 46.48
CA THR A 74 23.31 24.54 46.07
C THR A 74 23.56 24.15 44.61
N GLY A 75 24.47 24.88 43.94
CA GLY A 75 24.88 24.56 42.57
C GLY A 75 23.82 24.81 41.49
N LEU A 76 22.80 25.63 41.78
CA LEU A 76 21.81 26.03 40.77
C LEU A 76 22.51 26.74 39.60
N THR A 77 22.13 26.35 38.38
CA THR A 77 22.55 27.02 37.14
C THR A 77 21.31 27.37 36.33
N ALA A 78 21.40 28.44 35.53
CA ALA A 78 20.33 28.83 34.64
C ALA A 78 20.88 29.42 33.34
N SER A 79 20.17 29.22 32.25
CA SER A 79 20.46 29.83 30.95
C SER A 79 19.16 30.20 30.24
N ALA A 80 19.24 31.21 29.36
CA ALA A 80 18.14 31.59 28.50
C ALA A 80 18.50 31.30 27.03
N GLN A 81 17.56 30.70 26.31
CA GLN A 81 17.60 30.58 24.85
C GLN A 81 16.28 31.11 24.31
N GLY A 82 16.30 32.29 23.70
CA GLY A 82 15.05 32.95 23.37
C GLY A 82 14.32 33.44 24.60
N LEU A 83 13.00 33.23 24.59
CA LEU A 83 12.12 33.41 25.73
C LEU A 83 12.01 32.17 26.62
N LEU A 84 12.88 31.17 26.45
CA LEU A 84 12.90 29.97 27.28
C LEU A 84 14.06 30.04 28.26
N VAL A 85 13.76 30.05 29.55
CA VAL A 85 14.74 29.94 30.63
C VAL A 85 14.78 28.49 31.10
N THR A 86 15.96 27.91 31.11
CA THR A 86 16.21 26.56 31.64
C THR A 86 17.05 26.67 32.90
N ALA A 87 16.50 26.19 34.02
CA ALA A 87 17.20 26.08 35.29
C ALA A 87 17.57 24.63 35.56
N SER A 88 18.78 24.37 36.05
CA SER A 88 19.28 23.03 36.37
C SER A 88 19.86 23.00 37.79
N TRP A 89 19.45 22.01 38.56
CA TRP A 89 19.91 21.78 39.93
C TRP A 89 20.54 20.38 40.07
N PRO A 90 21.75 20.26 40.64
CA PRO A 90 22.49 19.00 40.70
C PRO A 90 22.03 18.04 41.80
N GLY A 91 21.02 18.38 42.61
CA GLY A 91 20.52 17.50 43.66
C GLY A 91 21.13 17.72 45.04
N THR A 92 21.83 18.84 45.28
CA THR A 92 22.54 19.11 46.53
C THR A 92 21.93 20.26 47.33
N LEU A 93 21.87 20.12 48.66
CA LEU A 93 21.43 21.12 49.63
C LEU A 93 22.54 21.44 50.64
N GLU A 94 22.54 22.65 51.21
CA GLU A 94 23.39 22.99 52.35
C GLU A 94 23.14 22.03 53.51
N GLY A 95 24.19 21.46 54.13
CA GLY A 95 24.03 20.47 55.20
C GLY A 95 23.59 19.07 54.76
N GLY A 96 23.35 18.85 53.46
CA GLY A 96 22.94 17.55 52.90
C GLY A 96 21.43 17.44 52.67
N VAL A 97 21.01 16.41 51.93
CA VAL A 97 19.59 16.13 51.67
C VAL A 97 19.02 15.36 52.87
N PRO A 98 18.03 15.91 53.61
CA PRO A 98 17.45 15.23 54.75
C PRO A 98 16.55 14.05 54.30
N GLY A 99 16.25 13.13 55.22
CA GLY A 99 15.52 11.90 54.90
C GLY A 99 14.05 12.10 54.52
N ASP A 100 13.49 13.23 54.95
CA ASP A 100 12.12 13.71 54.72
C ASP A 100 12.03 14.74 53.60
N TYR A 101 13.09 14.90 52.80
CA TYR A 101 13.08 15.78 51.63
C TYR A 101 11.96 15.41 50.65
N LEU A 102 11.17 16.41 50.24
CA LEU A 102 10.08 16.24 49.28
C LEU A 102 10.49 16.73 47.89
N GLN A 103 10.86 18.01 47.76
CA GLN A 103 11.13 18.63 46.46
C GLN A 103 11.93 19.93 46.55
N THR A 104 12.47 20.35 45.40
CA THR A 104 13.11 21.64 45.18
C THR A 104 12.24 22.43 44.21
N ASN A 105 11.74 23.59 44.63
CA ASN A 105 10.97 24.49 43.80
C ASN A 105 11.92 25.43 43.05
N ILE A 106 11.76 25.53 41.73
CA ILE A 106 12.47 26.49 40.88
C ILE A 106 11.60 27.73 40.75
N LEU A 107 12.18 28.91 41.01
CA LEU A 107 11.49 30.19 40.94
C LEU A 107 12.15 31.10 39.92
N VAL A 108 11.32 31.85 39.20
CA VAL A 108 11.74 32.99 38.36
C VAL A 108 11.11 34.24 38.95
N ASP A 109 11.93 35.21 39.32
CA ASP A 109 11.52 36.47 39.98
C ASP A 109 10.62 36.25 41.21
N GLY A 110 10.91 35.19 41.97
CA GLY A 110 10.17 34.81 43.18
C GLY A 110 8.87 34.03 42.93
N VAL A 111 8.54 33.71 41.68
CA VAL A 111 7.36 32.89 41.33
C VAL A 111 7.79 31.47 40.99
N ALA A 112 7.19 30.47 41.64
CA ALA A 112 7.46 29.07 41.35
C ALA A 112 7.00 28.68 39.93
N VAL A 113 7.93 28.15 39.13
CA VAL A 113 7.70 27.75 37.72
C VAL A 113 7.76 26.24 37.50
N GLY A 114 8.25 25.49 38.48
CA GLY A 114 8.30 24.04 38.47
C GLY A 114 9.00 23.50 39.71
N HIS A 115 8.97 22.19 39.88
CA HIS A 115 9.59 21.51 41.01
C HIS A 115 10.39 20.29 40.55
N LEU A 116 11.42 19.93 41.32
CA LEU A 116 12.33 18.83 41.06
C LEU A 116 12.44 17.96 42.32
N THR A 117 12.09 16.68 42.22
CA THR A 117 12.22 15.71 43.32
C THR A 117 13.61 15.05 43.37
N LYS A 118 14.47 15.35 42.39
CA LYS A 118 15.86 14.89 42.29
C LYS A 118 16.63 15.83 41.36
N ALA A 119 17.95 15.61 41.22
CA ALA A 119 18.77 16.33 40.25
C ALA A 119 18.13 16.35 38.85
N GLY A 120 18.10 17.52 38.21
CA GLY A 120 17.40 17.70 36.94
C GLY A 120 17.24 19.17 36.55
N SER A 121 16.39 19.42 35.56
CA SER A 121 16.13 20.75 35.04
C SER A 121 14.66 21.03 34.77
N VAL A 122 14.29 22.30 34.81
CA VAL A 122 12.98 22.85 34.42
C VAL A 122 13.20 23.92 33.37
N THR A 123 12.42 23.87 32.30
CA THR A 123 12.39 24.91 31.27
C THR A 123 11.03 25.60 31.30
N VAL A 124 11.04 26.93 31.38
CA VAL A 124 9.83 27.76 31.42
C VAL A 124 9.94 28.89 30.39
N ARG A 125 8.79 29.31 29.85
CA ARG A 125 8.72 30.50 29.02
C ARG A 125 8.54 31.74 29.88
N VAL A 126 9.34 32.77 29.64
CA VAL A 126 9.30 34.06 30.33
C VAL A 126 9.05 35.21 29.35
N SER A 127 8.78 36.41 29.86
CA SER A 127 8.74 37.63 29.05
C SER A 127 10.14 38.00 28.57
N GLU A 128 10.23 38.93 27.61
CA GLU A 128 11.51 39.55 27.27
C GLU A 128 12.01 40.41 28.44
N GLY A 129 13.28 40.28 28.80
CA GLY A 129 13.91 41.08 29.85
C GLY A 129 14.92 40.31 30.72
N ASP A 130 15.40 40.99 31.75
CA ASP A 130 16.26 40.42 32.78
C ASP A 130 15.42 39.73 33.85
N HIS A 131 15.84 38.52 34.22
CA HIS A 131 15.17 37.66 35.19
C HIS A 131 16.19 37.09 36.18
N VAL A 132 15.73 36.80 37.41
CA VAL A 132 16.54 36.14 38.43
C VAL A 132 15.95 34.78 38.77
N VAL A 133 16.72 33.73 38.52
CA VAL A 133 16.33 32.35 38.84
C VAL A 133 16.84 31.98 40.23
N THR A 134 15.97 31.51 41.10
CA THR A 134 16.31 31.00 42.44
C THR A 134 15.68 29.62 42.66
N ALA A 135 16.06 28.95 43.74
CA ALA A 135 15.45 27.69 44.15
C ALA A 135 15.27 27.64 45.68
N THR A 136 14.20 27.00 46.13
CA THR A 136 13.95 26.64 47.54
C THR A 136 13.77 25.13 47.67
N ALA A 137 14.07 24.57 48.83
CA ALA A 137 13.82 23.17 49.15
C ALA A 137 12.66 23.04 50.14
N GLU A 138 11.91 21.95 50.03
CA GLU A 138 10.70 21.65 50.78
C GLU A 138 10.75 20.19 51.28
N ASP A 139 10.35 19.97 52.53
CA ASP A 139 10.24 18.64 53.14
C ASP A 139 8.79 18.08 53.07
N ASP A 140 8.59 16.88 53.61
CA ASP A 140 7.31 16.17 53.72
C ASP A 140 6.72 16.29 55.14
N ALA A 141 6.89 17.44 55.81
CA ALA A 141 6.31 17.65 57.12
C ALA A 141 4.78 17.78 57.06
N CYS A 142 4.08 17.06 57.93
CA CYS A 142 2.61 17.08 58.03
C CYS A 142 2.10 17.62 59.36
N ALA A 143 0.88 18.16 59.33
CA ALA A 143 0.07 18.40 60.52
C ALA A 143 -0.42 17.08 61.16
N ASP A 144 -0.83 17.11 62.44
CA ASP A 144 -1.45 15.96 63.12
C ASP A 144 -2.71 15.44 62.38
N ASP A 145 -3.38 16.29 61.59
CA ASP A 145 -4.56 15.94 60.80
C ASP A 145 -4.26 15.50 59.36
N GLY A 146 -2.99 15.31 58.99
CA GLY A 146 -2.58 14.85 57.66
C GLY A 146 -2.51 15.91 56.57
N ARG A 147 -2.79 17.17 56.88
CA ARG A 147 -2.53 18.25 55.91
C ARG A 147 -1.03 18.48 55.77
N ALA A 148 -0.59 18.74 54.54
CA ALA A 148 0.76 19.21 54.26
C ALA A 148 1.07 20.47 55.07
N MET A 149 2.18 20.45 55.80
CA MET A 149 2.73 21.57 56.56
C MET A 149 4.23 21.63 56.30
N HIS A 150 4.60 21.59 55.02
CA HIS A 150 5.99 21.51 54.62
C HIS A 150 6.77 22.75 55.08
N ASN A 151 7.99 22.53 55.57
CA ASN A 151 8.91 23.60 55.86
C ASN A 151 9.72 23.92 54.59
N ILE A 152 9.88 25.21 54.31
CA ILE A 152 10.52 25.68 53.08
C ILE A 152 11.80 26.43 53.44
N SER A 153 12.89 26.11 52.75
CA SER A 153 14.17 26.80 52.91
C SER A 153 14.07 28.26 52.43
N GLU A 154 14.98 29.11 52.91
CA GLU A 154 15.26 30.36 52.22
C GLU A 154 15.75 30.09 50.77
N PRO A 155 15.50 31.01 49.82
CA PRO A 155 16.00 30.88 48.46
C PRO A 155 17.53 30.82 48.40
N CYS A 156 18.07 30.04 47.47
CA CYS A 156 19.49 30.07 47.13
C CYS A 156 19.89 31.39 46.49
N THR A 157 21.19 31.62 46.32
CA THR A 157 21.70 32.76 45.55
C THR A 157 21.11 32.76 44.13
N GLY A 158 20.59 33.91 43.70
CA GLY A 158 19.96 34.06 42.39
C GLY A 158 20.95 34.01 41.23
N VAL A 159 20.55 33.33 40.16
CA VAL A 159 21.27 33.29 38.88
C VAL A 159 20.59 34.25 37.91
N PRO A 160 21.24 35.38 37.54
CA PRO A 160 20.68 36.30 36.56
C PRO A 160 20.71 35.70 35.15
N VAL A 161 19.62 35.87 34.41
CA VAL A 161 19.51 35.48 33.00
C VAL A 161 18.78 36.58 32.22
N THR A 162 19.19 36.82 30.98
CA THR A 162 18.52 37.77 30.09
C THR A 162 17.80 37.00 28.99
N ALA A 163 16.47 37.02 29.02
CA ALA A 163 15.63 36.40 27.99
C ALA A 163 15.40 37.41 26.87
N THR A 164 15.93 37.11 25.70
CA THR A 164 15.71 37.89 24.47
C THR A 164 15.02 36.99 23.47
N PRO A 165 13.94 37.43 22.78
CA PRO A 165 13.34 36.64 21.72
C PRO A 165 14.41 36.15 20.76
N ILE A 166 14.35 34.87 20.38
CA ILE A 166 15.14 34.41 19.23
C ILE A 166 14.61 35.24 18.08
N LYS A 167 15.41 36.21 17.64
CA LYS A 167 15.23 36.81 16.34
C LYS A 167 15.42 35.64 15.38
N MET A 168 14.33 35.16 14.82
CA MET A 168 14.42 34.43 13.56
C MET A 168 15.31 35.32 12.70
N PRO A 169 16.44 34.83 12.15
CA PRO A 169 17.05 35.60 11.10
C PRO A 169 15.92 35.87 10.12
N GLU A 170 15.71 37.14 9.76
CA GLU A 170 15.06 37.45 8.51
C GLU A 170 15.96 36.84 7.43
N SER A 171 15.89 35.53 7.24
CA SER A 171 15.90 35.01 5.90
C SER A 171 14.71 35.71 5.27
N GLN A 172 14.97 36.88 4.69
CA GLN A 172 14.09 37.51 3.73
C GLN A 172 13.97 36.50 2.60
N VAL A 173 13.07 35.53 2.76
CA VAL A 173 12.42 34.99 1.58
C VAL A 173 11.68 36.21 1.04
N LEU A 174 12.29 36.85 0.05
CA LEU A 174 11.68 37.96 -0.66
C LEU A 174 10.50 37.32 -1.39
N ILE A 175 9.30 37.51 -0.85
CA ILE A 175 8.06 36.97 -1.40
C ILE A 175 7.36 38.11 -2.14
N ALA A 176 7.25 37.99 -3.46
CA ALA A 176 6.35 38.84 -4.24
C ALA A 176 4.96 38.19 -4.34
N HIS A 177 3.92 39.01 -4.29
CA HIS A 177 2.57 38.62 -4.64
C HIS A 177 2.25 39.30 -5.97
N LEU A 178 1.86 38.53 -6.97
CA LEU A 178 1.66 39.01 -8.33
C LEU A 178 0.26 38.62 -8.82
N THR A 179 -0.37 39.50 -9.57
CA THR A 179 -1.62 39.24 -10.28
C THR A 179 -1.44 39.52 -11.76
N CYS A 180 -1.97 38.64 -12.61
CA CYS A 180 -1.89 38.79 -14.05
C CYS A 180 -3.25 38.50 -14.68
N ASP A 181 -3.75 39.46 -15.44
CA ASP A 181 -5.01 39.43 -16.20
C ASP A 181 -4.77 39.25 -17.71
N THR A 182 -3.52 38.97 -18.11
CA THR A 182 -3.21 38.65 -19.50
C THR A 182 -3.96 37.39 -19.94
N VAL A 183 -4.59 37.46 -21.12
CA VAL A 183 -5.35 36.35 -21.72
C VAL A 183 -4.50 35.08 -21.79
N GLY A 184 -5.11 33.93 -21.49
CA GLY A 184 -4.41 32.65 -21.33
C GLY A 184 -3.55 32.21 -22.52
N GLY A 185 -3.94 32.55 -23.76
CA GLY A 185 -3.23 32.21 -25.00
C GLY A 185 -2.02 33.09 -25.33
N GLU A 186 -1.81 34.21 -24.63
CA GLU A 186 -0.68 35.10 -24.92
C GLU A 186 0.62 34.60 -24.27
N PRO A 187 1.73 34.46 -25.02
CA PRO A 187 2.99 33.96 -24.47
C PRO A 187 3.56 34.84 -23.35
N THR A 188 3.49 36.16 -23.49
CA THR A 188 4.01 37.09 -22.48
C THR A 188 2.93 37.44 -21.46
N LYS A 189 3.09 37.01 -20.22
CA LYS A 189 2.25 37.33 -19.07
C LYS A 189 2.75 38.61 -18.42
N ALA A 190 1.98 39.68 -18.58
CA ALA A 190 2.23 40.94 -17.89
C ALA A 190 1.59 40.89 -16.50
N ALA A 191 2.41 40.67 -15.47
CA ALA A 191 1.98 40.61 -14.09
C ALA A 191 2.22 41.93 -13.38
N HIS A 192 1.34 42.24 -12.43
CA HIS A 192 1.42 43.41 -11.56
C HIS A 192 1.72 42.97 -10.14
N SER A 193 2.67 43.64 -9.48
CA SER A 193 2.94 43.40 -8.07
C SER A 193 1.82 43.94 -7.18
N VAL A 194 1.45 43.14 -6.18
CA VAL A 194 0.52 43.53 -5.13
C VAL A 194 1.36 44.12 -4.01
N GLY A 195 1.51 45.45 -4.03
CA GLY A 195 2.33 46.20 -3.07
C GLY A 195 3.70 46.54 -3.62
N THR A 196 4.69 46.67 -2.74
CA THR A 196 6.07 47.01 -3.15
C THR A 196 6.80 45.76 -3.62
N MET A 197 7.24 45.76 -4.88
CA MET A 197 8.02 44.68 -5.46
C MET A 197 9.41 44.58 -4.79
N PRO A 198 9.78 43.41 -4.24
CA PRO A 198 11.14 43.17 -3.77
C PRO A 198 12.16 43.15 -4.92
N PRO A 199 13.45 43.41 -4.65
CA PRO A 199 14.51 43.20 -5.63
C PRO A 199 14.52 41.75 -6.12
N VAL A 200 14.58 41.55 -7.45
CA VAL A 200 14.65 40.21 -8.05
C VAL A 200 16.07 39.66 -7.91
N THR A 201 16.30 38.90 -6.84
CA THR A 201 17.58 38.22 -6.55
C THR A 201 17.40 36.72 -6.55
N GLN A 202 18.44 35.95 -6.91
CA GLN A 202 18.40 34.48 -6.91
C GLN A 202 17.87 33.94 -5.56
N GLY A 203 16.91 33.02 -5.61
CA GLY A 203 16.21 32.48 -4.44
C GLY A 203 14.92 33.22 -4.05
N MET A 204 14.57 34.30 -4.76
CA MET A 204 13.29 35.00 -4.57
C MET A 204 12.11 34.08 -4.91
N VAL A 205 11.04 34.17 -4.12
CA VAL A 205 9.78 33.45 -4.36
C VAL A 205 8.71 34.43 -4.81
N ALA A 206 7.89 34.05 -5.78
CA ALA A 206 6.74 34.83 -6.22
C ALA A 206 5.48 33.97 -6.25
N TYR A 207 4.39 34.48 -5.68
CA TYR A 207 3.05 33.91 -5.83
C TYR A 207 2.32 34.62 -6.95
N LEU A 208 2.24 33.99 -8.12
CA LEU A 208 1.58 34.54 -9.31
C LEU A 208 0.18 33.97 -9.46
N THR A 209 -0.84 34.81 -9.34
CA THR A 209 -2.22 34.43 -9.66
C THR A 209 -2.57 34.87 -11.07
N LEU A 210 -2.86 33.90 -11.93
CA LEU A 210 -3.30 34.12 -13.32
C LEU A 210 -4.82 34.08 -13.39
N THR A 211 -5.46 35.19 -13.73
CA THR A 211 -6.93 35.27 -13.86
C THR A 211 -7.44 34.30 -14.92
N ASP A 212 -6.84 34.32 -16.11
CA ASP A 212 -7.24 33.52 -17.27
C ASP A 212 -6.43 32.22 -17.44
N GLY A 213 -5.53 31.93 -16.50
CA GLY A 213 -4.61 30.79 -16.58
C GLY A 213 -3.53 30.98 -17.65
N ASN A 214 -2.92 29.88 -18.09
CA ASN A 214 -1.98 29.86 -19.19
C ASN A 214 -2.18 28.62 -20.05
N VAL A 215 -2.38 28.83 -21.35
CA VAL A 215 -2.42 27.79 -22.39
C VAL A 215 -1.36 28.02 -23.48
N ALA A 216 -0.56 29.08 -23.36
CA ALA A 216 0.50 29.40 -24.30
C ALA A 216 1.74 28.51 -24.08
N PRO A 217 2.36 27.96 -25.15
CA PRO A 217 3.68 27.35 -25.05
C PRO A 217 4.75 28.42 -24.82
N SER A 218 5.83 28.08 -24.11
CA SER A 218 6.94 28.99 -23.81
C SER A 218 6.51 30.32 -23.16
N PRO A 219 5.77 30.29 -22.05
CA PRO A 219 5.31 31.51 -21.39
C PRO A 219 6.47 32.32 -20.81
N MET A 220 6.39 33.65 -20.93
CA MET A 220 7.34 34.62 -20.41
C MET A 220 6.63 35.50 -19.36
N LEU A 221 7.20 35.68 -18.18
CA LEU A 221 6.69 36.56 -17.14
C LEU A 221 7.41 37.91 -17.16
N SER A 222 6.66 38.99 -17.41
CA SER A 222 7.10 40.37 -17.18
C SER A 222 6.40 40.90 -15.93
N ILE A 223 7.14 41.51 -15.01
CA ILE A 223 6.60 42.04 -13.76
C ILE A 223 6.72 43.57 -13.81
N ASP A 224 5.61 44.27 -13.61
CA ASP A 224 5.52 45.73 -13.57
C ASP A 224 6.16 46.45 -14.78
N GLY A 225 6.13 45.81 -15.96
CA GLY A 225 6.70 46.35 -17.20
C GLY A 225 8.22 46.16 -17.34
N GLY A 226 8.85 45.39 -16.45
CA GLY A 226 10.25 44.98 -16.57
C GLY A 226 10.48 43.91 -17.63
N ASP A 227 11.74 43.49 -17.78
CA ASP A 227 12.14 42.46 -18.74
C ASP A 227 11.38 41.15 -18.51
N ALA A 228 10.97 40.53 -19.62
CA ALA A 228 10.23 39.28 -19.58
C ALA A 228 11.19 38.09 -19.46
N HIS A 229 10.91 37.19 -18.52
CA HIS A 229 11.72 35.99 -18.29
C HIS A 229 10.90 34.70 -18.41
N PRO A 230 11.47 33.60 -18.92
CA PRO A 230 10.74 32.34 -19.09
C PRO A 230 10.16 31.80 -17.77
N ILE A 231 8.95 31.25 -17.83
CA ILE A 231 8.38 30.41 -16.77
C ILE A 231 8.62 28.95 -17.16
N MET A 232 9.37 28.23 -16.32
CA MET A 232 9.82 26.87 -16.55
C MET A 232 9.17 25.93 -15.53
N THR A 233 8.91 24.68 -15.93
CA THR A 233 8.49 23.59 -15.04
C THR A 233 9.44 22.43 -15.21
N ASN A 234 10.15 22.01 -14.16
CA ASN A 234 11.12 20.91 -14.21
C ASN A 234 12.10 21.00 -15.42
N GLY A 235 12.55 22.21 -15.75
CA GLY A 235 13.47 22.44 -16.86
C GLY A 235 12.85 22.55 -18.26
N THR A 236 11.52 22.48 -18.40
CA THR A 236 10.84 22.67 -19.70
C THR A 236 10.08 24.00 -19.75
N PRO A 237 9.96 24.65 -20.93
CA PRO A 237 9.27 25.93 -21.10
C PRO A 237 7.75 25.76 -21.23
N TYR A 238 7.16 24.90 -20.40
CA TYR A 238 5.72 24.64 -20.39
C TYR A 238 5.19 24.79 -18.95
N ALA A 239 4.26 25.72 -18.76
CA ALA A 239 3.65 25.99 -17.47
C ALA A 239 2.15 26.27 -17.65
N TYR A 240 1.36 25.24 -17.95
CA TYR A 240 -0.07 25.40 -18.16
C TYR A 240 -0.83 25.44 -16.85
N THR A 241 -1.76 26.38 -16.75
CA THR A 241 -2.55 26.59 -15.55
C THR A 241 -3.99 26.87 -15.90
N ILE A 242 -4.90 26.42 -15.04
CA ILE A 242 -6.31 26.76 -15.15
C ILE A 242 -6.54 28.17 -14.57
N PRO A 243 -7.58 28.88 -15.06
CA PRO A 243 -7.98 30.19 -14.55
C PRO A 243 -8.03 30.28 -13.02
N SER A 244 -7.65 31.43 -12.48
CA SER A 244 -7.66 31.76 -11.04
C SER A 244 -6.80 30.86 -10.16
N THR A 245 -5.77 30.22 -10.71
CA THR A 245 -4.79 29.43 -9.95
C THR A 245 -3.58 30.27 -9.57
N THR A 246 -3.11 30.12 -8.34
CA THR A 246 -1.86 30.71 -7.86
C THR A 246 -0.69 29.75 -8.08
N MET A 247 0.27 30.16 -8.90
CA MET A 247 1.56 29.52 -9.06
C MET A 247 2.53 30.03 -8.02
N THR A 248 3.30 29.13 -7.41
CA THR A 248 4.51 29.47 -6.67
C THR A 248 5.68 29.39 -7.63
N LEU A 249 6.42 30.48 -7.79
CA LEU A 249 7.57 30.58 -8.67
C LEU A 249 8.82 30.83 -7.82
N LEU A 250 9.94 30.23 -8.18
CA LEU A 250 11.27 30.49 -7.63
C LEU A 250 12.16 31.09 -8.70
N TRP A 251 12.76 32.23 -8.43
CA TRP A 251 13.77 32.83 -9.31
C TRP A 251 15.12 32.13 -9.12
N ASP A 252 15.61 31.48 -10.17
CA ASP A 252 16.91 30.77 -10.12
C ASP A 252 18.12 31.64 -10.53
N GLY A 253 17.86 32.90 -10.93
CA GLY A 253 18.87 33.82 -11.45
C GLY A 253 18.71 34.16 -12.94
N SER A 254 17.96 33.34 -13.69
CA SER A 254 17.72 33.54 -15.12
C SER A 254 16.28 33.28 -15.56
N VAL A 255 15.58 32.35 -14.90
CA VAL A 255 14.22 31.95 -15.23
C VAL A 255 13.38 31.77 -13.96
N TRP A 256 12.06 31.76 -14.12
CA TRP A 256 11.11 31.47 -13.05
C TRP A 256 10.77 29.98 -13.05
N GLN A 257 11.19 29.25 -12.01
CA GLN A 257 10.85 27.83 -11.82
C GLN A 257 9.51 27.71 -11.10
N SER A 258 8.53 27.06 -11.72
CA SER A 258 7.25 26.74 -11.07
C SER A 258 7.42 25.64 -10.02
N CYS A 259 7.00 25.90 -8.79
CA CYS A 259 7.23 25.07 -7.59
C CYS A 259 5.95 24.51 -6.93
N SER A 260 4.74 24.74 -7.47
CA SER A 260 3.47 24.27 -6.85
C SER A 260 2.54 23.47 -7.79
N THR A 261 1.91 22.42 -7.23
CA THR A 261 1.02 21.34 -7.74
C THR A 261 -0.27 21.73 -8.50
N PRO A 262 -0.97 20.80 -9.20
CA PRO A 262 -0.53 20.05 -10.37
C PRO A 262 -0.52 20.98 -11.58
N VAL A 263 0.67 21.23 -12.12
CA VAL A 263 0.82 21.93 -13.39
C VAL A 263 0.59 20.91 -14.49
N TYR A 264 -0.42 21.15 -15.32
CA TYR A 264 -0.63 20.34 -16.51
C TYR A 264 0.52 20.69 -17.47
N GLY A 265 1.38 19.74 -17.78
CA GLY A 265 2.32 19.84 -18.90
C GLY A 265 1.75 19.05 -20.06
N THR A 266 1.88 19.53 -21.30
CA THR A 266 1.74 18.63 -22.46
C THR A 266 2.87 17.62 -22.47
N THR A 267 4.03 17.99 -21.89
CA THR A 267 5.12 17.08 -21.55
C THR A 267 5.53 17.16 -20.09
N ALA A 268 5.91 16.03 -19.48
CA ALA A 268 6.50 15.97 -18.14
C ALA A 268 7.59 14.90 -18.07
N THR A 269 8.80 15.25 -17.63
CA THR A 269 9.88 14.29 -17.40
C THR A 269 10.12 14.10 -15.89
N ILE A 270 10.12 12.85 -15.42
CA ILE A 270 10.39 12.46 -14.04
C ILE A 270 11.63 11.56 -14.04
N GLY A 271 12.74 12.04 -13.50
CA GLY A 271 14.03 11.33 -13.49
C GLY A 271 15.16 12.18 -14.08
N ASP A 272 16.24 11.54 -14.50
CA ASP A 272 17.38 12.21 -15.14
C ASP A 272 17.09 12.43 -16.64
N PRO A 273 16.98 13.68 -17.14
CA PRO A 273 16.72 13.96 -18.54
C PRO A 273 17.79 13.42 -19.50
N ALA A 274 19.04 13.28 -19.05
CA ALA A 274 20.13 12.70 -19.82
C ALA A 274 20.27 11.17 -19.60
N GLY A 275 19.61 10.64 -18.58
CA GLY A 275 19.68 9.25 -18.14
C GLY A 275 18.33 8.54 -18.23
N ALA A 276 18.04 7.69 -17.24
CA ALA A 276 16.74 7.02 -17.15
C ALA A 276 15.67 7.97 -16.59
N ASN A 277 14.55 8.08 -17.29
CA ASN A 277 13.43 8.93 -16.90
C ASN A 277 12.10 8.38 -17.42
N VAL A 278 11.01 8.88 -16.85
CA VAL A 278 9.66 8.72 -17.39
C VAL A 278 9.26 10.03 -18.04
N THR A 279 8.92 10.00 -19.33
CA THR A 279 8.43 11.16 -20.06
C THR A 279 6.97 10.95 -20.46
N ILE A 280 6.10 11.83 -20.00
CA ILE A 280 4.71 11.93 -20.47
C ILE A 280 4.69 12.97 -21.58
N ASP A 281 4.03 12.70 -22.70
CA ASP A 281 3.72 13.65 -23.78
C ASP A 281 2.20 13.59 -24.09
N SER A 282 1.74 14.37 -25.07
CA SER A 282 0.35 14.48 -25.48
C SER A 282 -0.27 13.19 -26.03
N ASP A 283 0.54 12.26 -26.53
CA ASP A 283 0.10 11.00 -27.14
C ASP A 283 0.69 9.74 -26.47
N SER A 284 1.67 9.87 -25.57
CA SER A 284 2.33 8.73 -24.93
C SER A 284 2.82 8.96 -23.50
N VAL A 285 3.06 7.86 -22.79
CA VAL A 285 3.87 7.81 -21.56
C VAL A 285 5.04 6.87 -21.81
N ASP A 286 6.23 7.44 -21.97
CA ASP A 286 7.47 6.75 -22.28
C ASP A 286 8.32 6.49 -21.03
N PHE A 287 8.79 5.26 -20.87
CA PHE A 287 9.82 4.85 -19.92
C PHE A 287 11.16 4.78 -20.66
N ARG A 288 12.03 5.77 -20.45
CA ARG A 288 13.31 5.88 -21.16
C ARG A 288 14.46 5.27 -20.36
N THR A 289 15.33 4.54 -21.04
CA THR A 289 16.50 3.89 -20.44
C THR A 289 17.76 4.75 -20.51
N SER A 290 17.82 5.69 -21.46
CA SER A 290 18.91 6.66 -21.60
C SER A 290 18.52 7.81 -22.52
N GLY A 291 18.33 9.01 -21.98
CA GLY A 291 18.07 10.25 -22.74
C GLY A 291 16.82 10.15 -23.62
N THR A 292 17.00 9.74 -24.88
CA THR A 292 15.95 9.59 -25.91
C THR A 292 15.53 8.15 -26.18
N SER A 293 16.26 7.14 -25.68
CA SER A 293 15.92 5.72 -25.91
C SER A 293 14.70 5.30 -25.09
N VAL A 294 13.60 4.98 -25.77
CA VAL A 294 12.34 4.53 -25.15
C VAL A 294 12.40 3.02 -24.94
N GLY A 295 12.57 2.60 -23.69
CA GLY A 295 12.51 1.19 -23.30
C GLY A 295 11.09 0.68 -23.11
N GLY A 296 10.08 1.55 -23.07
CA GLY A 296 8.67 1.18 -23.06
C GLY A 296 7.78 2.41 -23.23
N THR A 297 6.58 2.25 -23.78
CA THR A 297 5.63 3.34 -24.02
C THR A 297 4.20 2.87 -23.81
N VAL A 298 3.35 3.75 -23.29
CA VAL A 298 1.89 3.58 -23.22
C VAL A 298 1.27 4.66 -24.08
N THR A 299 0.54 4.28 -25.12
CA THR A 299 -0.20 5.19 -25.99
C THR A 299 -1.70 4.90 -25.91
N ARG A 300 -2.52 5.70 -26.60
CA ARG A 300 -3.97 5.42 -26.74
C ARG A 300 -4.24 4.04 -27.34
N ASP A 301 -3.37 3.58 -28.24
CA ASP A 301 -3.61 2.42 -29.09
C ASP A 301 -2.92 1.14 -28.56
N GLY A 302 -2.16 1.23 -27.46
CA GLY A 302 -1.58 0.08 -26.78
C GLY A 302 -0.43 0.42 -25.82
N ALA A 303 0.12 -0.59 -25.16
CA ALA A 303 1.31 -0.48 -24.31
C ALA A 303 2.40 -1.46 -24.77
N SER A 304 3.63 -0.97 -24.89
CA SER A 304 4.82 -1.74 -25.25
C SER A 304 5.86 -1.58 -24.15
N PHE A 305 6.43 -2.68 -23.68
CA PHE A 305 7.56 -2.66 -22.77
C PHE A 305 8.70 -3.45 -23.41
N ASN A 306 9.94 -2.98 -23.30
CA ASN A 306 11.16 -3.59 -23.81
C ASN A 306 11.13 -3.91 -25.33
N ASP A 307 11.18 -2.88 -26.17
CA ASP A 307 11.31 -3.01 -27.64
C ASP A 307 10.26 -3.94 -28.32
N GLY A 308 9.02 -3.93 -27.82
CA GLY A 308 7.88 -4.52 -28.52
C GLY A 308 7.19 -5.73 -27.87
N SER A 309 7.42 -6.05 -26.59
CA SER A 309 6.71 -7.14 -25.92
C SER A 309 6.01 -6.70 -24.63
N LEU A 310 4.67 -6.74 -24.60
CA LEU A 310 3.90 -6.50 -23.38
C LEU A 310 4.20 -7.61 -22.35
N GLN A 311 5.11 -7.34 -21.41
CA GLN A 311 5.49 -8.30 -20.37
C GLN A 311 4.63 -8.07 -19.11
N LEU A 312 3.47 -8.73 -19.05
CA LEU A 312 2.68 -8.81 -17.82
C LEU A 312 3.30 -9.89 -16.92
N GLY A 313 3.94 -9.47 -15.82
CA GLY A 313 4.48 -10.35 -14.76
C GLY A 313 5.65 -11.22 -15.18
N SER A 314 6.88 -10.83 -14.83
CA SER A 314 8.04 -11.70 -14.90
C SER A 314 8.38 -12.23 -13.50
N TRP A 315 8.36 -13.56 -13.36
CA TRP A 315 9.01 -14.23 -12.24
C TRP A 315 10.45 -14.59 -12.68
N HIS A 316 11.45 -14.05 -11.98
CA HIS A 316 12.86 -14.26 -12.28
C HIS A 316 13.41 -15.41 -11.43
N VAL A 317 13.96 -16.44 -12.07
CA VAL A 317 14.76 -17.48 -11.39
C VAL A 317 16.13 -17.52 -12.04
N ASP A 318 17.17 -17.27 -11.24
CA ASP A 318 18.53 -17.52 -11.66
C ASP A 318 18.81 -19.03 -11.59
N GLY A 319 19.05 -19.64 -12.75
CA GLY A 319 19.71 -20.94 -12.79
C GLY A 319 21.16 -20.78 -12.35
N GLY A 320 21.65 -21.67 -11.49
CA GLY A 320 23.05 -21.66 -11.01
C GLY A 320 24.11 -21.87 -12.11
N ASP A 321 23.71 -22.03 -13.36
CA ASP A 321 24.53 -22.13 -14.55
C ASP A 321 24.63 -20.81 -15.35
N GLY A 322 24.06 -19.72 -14.84
CA GLY A 322 24.07 -18.40 -15.50
C GLY A 322 23.05 -18.27 -16.63
N THR A 323 22.15 -19.23 -16.80
CA THR A 323 21.02 -19.08 -17.73
C THR A 323 19.86 -18.34 -17.06
N SER A 324 19.37 -17.28 -17.73
CA SER A 324 18.20 -16.52 -17.29
C SER A 324 17.01 -16.88 -18.18
N LEU A 325 16.01 -17.54 -17.60
CA LEU A 325 14.74 -17.86 -18.26
C LEU A 325 13.71 -16.78 -17.93
N ARG A 326 13.25 -16.04 -18.95
CA ARG A 326 12.19 -15.02 -18.81
C ARG A 326 10.89 -15.57 -19.38
N TYR A 327 9.85 -15.64 -18.54
CA TYR A 327 8.48 -15.93 -18.97
C TYR A 327 7.65 -14.63 -18.93
N ALA A 328 6.68 -14.53 -19.85
CA ALA A 328 5.59 -13.56 -19.78
C ALA A 328 4.31 -14.34 -19.45
N THR A 329 3.67 -14.05 -18.31
CA THR A 329 2.47 -14.78 -17.87
C THR A 329 1.27 -13.85 -17.91
N ILE A 330 0.38 -14.02 -18.89
CA ILE A 330 -0.91 -13.34 -18.89
C ILE A 330 -1.88 -14.18 -18.04
N GLY A 331 -1.92 -13.94 -16.74
CA GLY A 331 -2.83 -14.65 -15.83
C GLY A 331 -2.44 -14.52 -14.35
N THR A 332 -3.40 -14.15 -13.50
CA THR A 332 -3.23 -13.89 -12.06
C THR A 332 -3.20 -15.17 -11.22
N GLY A 333 -2.45 -16.18 -11.65
CA GLY A 333 -2.29 -17.43 -10.89
C GLY A 333 -1.08 -17.37 -9.97
N ASN A 334 -1.27 -17.42 -8.66
CA ASN A 334 -0.16 -17.33 -7.68
C ASN A 334 0.59 -18.67 -7.50
N THR A 335 0.33 -19.67 -8.35
CA THR A 335 1.02 -20.96 -8.35
C THR A 335 1.26 -21.45 -9.78
N VAL A 336 2.30 -22.28 -9.96
CA VAL A 336 2.68 -22.92 -11.24
C VAL A 336 1.57 -23.74 -11.93
N ASN A 337 0.42 -23.92 -11.28
CA ASN A 337 -0.69 -24.73 -11.78
C ASN A 337 -1.94 -23.92 -12.16
N GLU A 338 -1.91 -22.59 -12.08
CA GLU A 338 -3.04 -21.73 -12.45
C GLU A 338 -2.78 -21.03 -13.80
N PHE A 339 -3.27 -21.64 -14.89
CA PHE A 339 -3.35 -20.96 -16.19
C PHE A 339 -4.51 -19.95 -16.16
N GLY A 340 -4.17 -18.66 -16.09
CA GLY A 340 -5.14 -17.59 -16.35
C GLY A 340 -5.53 -17.59 -17.84
N GLY A 341 -6.83 -17.58 -18.12
CA GLY A 341 -7.34 -17.57 -19.49
C GLY A 341 -7.14 -16.22 -20.18
N LEU A 342 -6.59 -16.24 -21.40
CA LEU A 342 -6.56 -15.11 -22.31
C LEU A 342 -7.89 -15.03 -23.08
N TYR A 343 -8.69 -14.01 -22.81
CA TYR A 343 -9.92 -13.74 -23.56
C TYR A 343 -9.59 -12.98 -24.86
N LEU A 344 -9.62 -13.67 -25.99
CA LEU A 344 -9.50 -13.07 -27.32
C LEU A 344 -10.88 -12.55 -27.78
N THR A 345 -10.99 -11.26 -28.04
CA THR A 345 -12.19 -10.68 -28.69
C THR A 345 -12.24 -11.03 -30.18
N ARG A 346 -13.41 -10.85 -30.79
CA ARG A 346 -13.70 -11.21 -32.19
C ARG A 346 -12.62 -10.65 -33.15
N GLY A 347 -11.91 -11.53 -33.84
CA GLY A 347 -10.90 -11.16 -34.84
C GLY A 347 -9.44 -11.07 -34.37
N ALA A 348 -9.12 -11.39 -33.11
CA ALA A 348 -7.74 -11.44 -32.64
C ALA A 348 -7.12 -12.84 -32.85
N GLY A 349 -6.03 -12.90 -33.64
CA GLY A 349 -5.20 -14.11 -33.82
C GLY A 349 -3.96 -14.09 -32.93
N LEU A 350 -3.51 -15.25 -32.48
CA LEU A 350 -2.28 -15.43 -31.70
C LEU A 350 -1.18 -15.97 -32.61
N GLY A 351 -0.15 -15.18 -32.90
CA GLY A 351 1.03 -15.61 -33.67
C GLY A 351 2.22 -15.78 -32.74
N ILE A 352 2.85 -16.96 -32.73
CA ILE A 352 4.12 -17.19 -32.04
C ILE A 352 5.18 -17.51 -33.11
N ASP A 353 6.34 -16.84 -33.01
CA ASP A 353 7.42 -16.80 -34.00
C ASP A 353 8.13 -18.15 -34.26
N MET A 354 8.69 -18.28 -35.46
CA MET A 354 9.30 -19.48 -36.04
C MET A 354 10.62 -19.86 -35.36
N ARG A 355 10.87 -21.16 -35.16
CA ARG A 355 12.24 -21.66 -34.89
C ARG A 355 13.05 -21.73 -36.20
N PRO A 356 14.38 -21.54 -36.17
CA PRO A 356 15.25 -21.53 -37.36
C PRO A 356 15.25 -22.82 -38.19
N ASN A 357 14.75 -23.94 -37.66
CA ASN A 357 14.72 -25.24 -38.32
C ASN A 357 13.40 -25.54 -39.06
N GLY A 358 12.48 -24.58 -39.18
CA GLY A 358 11.27 -24.69 -39.99
C GLY A 358 10.16 -25.60 -39.42
N SER A 359 10.29 -26.10 -38.19
CA SER A 359 9.23 -26.87 -37.53
C SER A 359 8.28 -25.96 -36.75
N VAL A 360 7.01 -25.92 -37.13
CA VAL A 360 5.98 -25.05 -36.52
C VAL A 360 5.28 -25.79 -35.37
N ALA A 361 5.22 -25.19 -34.19
CA ALA A 361 4.22 -25.53 -33.17
C ALA A 361 3.14 -24.44 -33.22
N SER A 362 2.23 -24.52 -34.17
CA SER A 362 1.12 -23.57 -34.24
C SER A 362 -0.05 -24.13 -33.44
N MET A 363 -0.80 -23.22 -32.83
CA MET A 363 -2.17 -23.46 -32.41
C MET A 363 -2.93 -22.25 -32.92
N LEU A 364 -3.28 -22.28 -34.21
CA LEU A 364 -4.22 -21.31 -34.75
C LEU A 364 -5.58 -21.64 -34.14
N LEU A 365 -6.30 -20.66 -33.60
CA LEU A 365 -7.70 -20.78 -33.22
C LEU A 365 -8.42 -19.62 -33.91
N GLU A 366 -8.68 -19.78 -35.20
CA GLU A 366 -9.49 -18.83 -35.94
C GLU A 366 -10.96 -19.19 -35.75
N ARG A 367 -11.74 -18.24 -35.23
CA ARG A 367 -13.20 -18.31 -35.33
C ARG A 367 -13.60 -17.74 -36.68
N GLY A 368 -13.66 -18.59 -37.70
CA GLY A 368 -14.26 -18.21 -38.98
C GLY A 368 -15.74 -17.86 -38.81
N ASN A 369 -16.26 -16.93 -39.62
CA ASN A 369 -17.70 -16.60 -39.62
C ASN A 369 -18.60 -17.80 -39.95
N ASP A 370 -18.01 -18.89 -40.44
CA ASP A 370 -18.70 -20.08 -40.96
C ASP A 370 -18.67 -21.27 -39.97
N GLY A 371 -18.20 -21.05 -38.73
CA GLY A 371 -18.26 -22.06 -37.66
C GLY A 371 -17.15 -23.13 -37.69
N PHE A 372 -16.07 -22.87 -38.43
CA PHE A 372 -14.88 -23.72 -38.44
C PHE A 372 -13.88 -23.30 -37.36
N GLU A 373 -13.40 -24.27 -36.57
CA GLU A 373 -12.26 -24.13 -35.66
C GLU A 373 -11.22 -25.18 -36.09
N SER A 374 -10.04 -24.74 -36.54
CA SER A 374 -8.94 -25.64 -36.92
C SER A 374 -7.74 -25.37 -36.02
N VAL A 375 -7.05 -26.43 -35.57
CA VAL A 375 -5.80 -26.40 -34.83
C VAL A 375 -4.76 -27.16 -35.64
N ASN A 376 -3.63 -26.52 -35.94
CA ASN A 376 -2.61 -27.07 -36.83
C ASN A 376 -1.32 -27.26 -36.04
N MET A 377 -0.97 -28.47 -35.63
CA MET A 377 0.26 -28.72 -34.86
C MET A 377 1.25 -29.55 -35.69
N TYR A 378 2.51 -29.13 -35.76
CA TYR A 378 3.60 -29.88 -36.42
C TYR A 378 3.33 -30.26 -37.90
N GLY A 379 2.71 -29.36 -38.67
CA GLY A 379 2.40 -29.62 -40.09
C GLY A 379 1.25 -30.60 -40.32
N HIS A 380 0.53 -30.99 -39.27
CA HIS A 380 -0.65 -31.84 -39.35
C HIS A 380 -1.91 -31.04 -38.92
N GLY A 381 -2.88 -30.95 -39.83
CA GLY A 381 -4.15 -30.26 -39.61
C GLY A 381 -5.12 -31.09 -38.78
N LEU A 382 -5.52 -30.55 -37.63
CA LEU A 382 -6.59 -31.07 -36.79
C LEU A 382 -7.80 -30.13 -36.91
N SER A 383 -8.81 -30.53 -37.67
CA SER A 383 -10.03 -29.73 -37.86
C SER A 383 -11.14 -30.23 -36.95
N PHE A 384 -11.75 -29.33 -36.19
CA PHE A 384 -12.94 -29.63 -35.39
C PHE A 384 -14.19 -29.13 -36.12
N TYR A 385 -15.21 -29.99 -36.22
CA TYR A 385 -16.51 -29.60 -36.76
C TYR A 385 -17.50 -29.49 -35.61
N ARG A 386 -18.08 -28.31 -35.38
CA ARG A 386 -19.15 -28.11 -34.41
C ARG A 386 -20.37 -27.53 -35.11
N GLN A 387 -21.38 -28.38 -35.36
CA GLN A 387 -22.68 -27.90 -35.82
C GLN A 387 -23.46 -27.37 -34.60
N TYR A 388 -23.63 -26.06 -34.50
CA TYR A 388 -24.47 -25.47 -33.45
C TYR A 388 -25.95 -25.64 -33.84
N GLY A 389 -26.74 -26.32 -32.98
CA GLY A 389 -28.20 -26.39 -33.12
C GLY A 389 -28.91 -27.62 -32.54
N SER A 390 -28.23 -28.71 -32.19
CA SER A 390 -28.90 -29.98 -31.82
C SER A 390 -28.70 -30.46 -30.38
N GLY A 391 -28.09 -29.67 -29.49
CA GLY A 391 -28.02 -30.01 -28.06
C GLY A 391 -27.17 -31.25 -27.70
N VAL A 392 -26.42 -31.82 -28.65
CA VAL A 392 -25.52 -32.96 -28.38
C VAL A 392 -24.13 -32.66 -28.94
N SER A 393 -23.17 -32.34 -28.06
CA SER A 393 -21.76 -32.29 -28.42
C SER A 393 -21.21 -33.71 -28.57
N ARG A 394 -20.79 -34.13 -29.78
CA ARG A 394 -20.02 -35.37 -29.98
C ARG A 394 -18.62 -35.03 -30.47
N ASN A 395 -17.63 -35.32 -29.64
CA ASN A 395 -16.20 -35.13 -29.93
C ASN A 395 -15.73 -36.15 -30.98
N LEU A 396 -15.29 -35.65 -32.13
CA LEU A 396 -14.67 -36.44 -33.19
C LEU A 396 -13.13 -36.32 -33.12
N MET A 397 -12.47 -37.19 -32.34
CA MET A 397 -11.02 -37.43 -32.44
C MET A 397 -10.72 -38.35 -33.64
N SER A 398 -9.85 -37.95 -34.56
CA SER A 398 -9.40 -38.78 -35.68
C SER A 398 -8.09 -39.52 -35.33
N ALA A 399 -7.98 -40.77 -35.76
CA ALA A 399 -6.76 -41.57 -35.74
C ALA A 399 -6.38 -41.95 -37.19
N ALA A 400 -5.14 -42.40 -37.38
CA ALA A 400 -4.39 -42.48 -38.63
C ALA A 400 -5.11 -43.13 -39.83
N TRP A 401 -4.87 -42.55 -41.01
CA TRP A 401 -5.45 -42.93 -42.30
C TRP A 401 -4.48 -43.82 -43.08
N GLU A 402 -4.83 -45.07 -43.33
CA GLU A 402 -4.10 -45.91 -44.29
C GLU A 402 -5.01 -46.23 -45.49
N SER A 403 -4.56 -45.80 -46.67
CA SER A 403 -5.14 -45.95 -48.02
C SER A 403 -6.36 -45.07 -48.39
N VAL A 404 -6.11 -44.12 -49.30
CA VAL A 404 -7.12 -43.28 -49.98
C VAL A 404 -7.18 -43.72 -51.44
N VAL A 405 -8.37 -44.10 -51.93
CA VAL A 405 -8.66 -44.27 -53.36
C VAL A 405 -9.78 -43.29 -53.74
N ALA A 406 -9.66 -42.67 -54.92
CA ALA A 406 -10.48 -41.55 -55.37
C ALA A 406 -12.00 -41.86 -55.40
N GLY A 407 -12.80 -40.95 -54.81
CA GLY A 407 -14.22 -41.12 -54.50
C GLY A 407 -14.41 -41.38 -53.00
N ALA A 408 -14.23 -40.33 -52.20
CA ALA A 408 -13.74 -40.40 -50.82
C ALA A 408 -14.64 -41.24 -49.89
N VAL A 409 -14.17 -42.46 -49.63
CA VAL A 409 -14.61 -43.27 -48.50
C VAL A 409 -13.58 -43.14 -47.39
N TRP A 410 -14.05 -42.76 -46.20
CA TRP A 410 -13.23 -42.52 -45.02
C TRP A 410 -13.52 -43.61 -43.99
N TYR A 411 -12.47 -44.21 -43.41
CA TYR A 411 -12.60 -45.20 -42.34
C TYR A 411 -11.89 -44.71 -41.08
N ALA A 412 -12.53 -44.85 -39.92
CA ALA A 412 -11.88 -44.67 -38.63
C ALA A 412 -12.13 -45.90 -37.75
N LEU A 413 -11.05 -46.53 -37.29
CA LEU A 413 -11.09 -47.59 -36.28
C LEU A 413 -10.96 -46.94 -34.90
N ARG A 414 -11.97 -47.14 -34.04
CA ARG A 414 -11.94 -46.70 -32.64
C ARG A 414 -12.30 -47.83 -31.73
N GLY A 415 -11.35 -48.68 -31.32
CA GLY A 415 -11.39 -49.61 -30.17
C GLY A 415 -12.54 -50.62 -30.02
N PHE A 416 -13.76 -50.30 -30.47
CA PHE A 416 -15.03 -51.00 -30.39
C PHE A 416 -15.99 -50.59 -31.54
N CYS A 417 -15.63 -49.66 -32.44
CA CYS A 417 -16.46 -49.26 -33.59
C CYS A 417 -15.64 -48.85 -34.83
N ALA A 418 -16.09 -49.26 -36.02
CA ALA A 418 -15.63 -48.77 -37.31
C ALA A 418 -16.67 -47.80 -37.90
N VAL A 419 -16.26 -46.57 -38.22
CA VAL A 419 -17.12 -45.59 -38.90
C VAL A 419 -16.67 -45.45 -40.34
N VAL A 420 -17.61 -45.64 -41.26
CA VAL A 420 -17.42 -45.45 -42.70
C VAL A 420 -18.25 -44.26 -43.15
N GLN A 421 -17.61 -43.27 -43.78
CA GLN A 421 -18.31 -42.13 -44.39
C GLN A 421 -18.04 -42.09 -45.89
N VAL A 422 -19.09 -41.98 -46.68
CA VAL A 422 -19.04 -41.88 -48.13
C VAL A 422 -19.57 -40.51 -48.56
N LEU A 423 -18.82 -39.81 -49.42
CA LEU A 423 -19.19 -38.50 -49.95
C LEU A 423 -19.23 -38.52 -51.48
N ASN A 424 -20.34 -38.06 -52.05
CA ASN A 424 -20.56 -37.86 -53.50
C ASN A 424 -20.17 -39.07 -54.35
N MET A 425 -20.64 -40.26 -53.95
CA MET A 425 -20.39 -41.48 -54.68
C MET A 425 -21.50 -41.74 -55.70
N THR A 426 -21.14 -41.75 -56.98
CA THR A 426 -22.06 -42.08 -58.06
C THR A 426 -22.43 -43.56 -58.03
N LEU A 427 -23.68 -43.90 -57.76
CA LEU A 427 -24.19 -45.26 -57.92
C LEU A 427 -24.96 -45.38 -59.24
N GLN A 428 -24.90 -46.57 -59.85
CA GLN A 428 -25.69 -46.91 -61.02
C GLN A 428 -27.07 -47.46 -60.58
N PRO A 429 -28.13 -47.29 -61.39
CA PRO A 429 -29.46 -47.83 -61.09
C PRO A 429 -29.47 -49.38 -61.07
N ASP A 430 -30.57 -49.96 -60.58
CA ASP A 430 -30.87 -51.42 -60.57
C ASP A 430 -30.24 -52.27 -59.45
N TYR A 431 -29.93 -51.68 -58.29
CA TYR A 431 -29.40 -52.40 -57.12
C TYR A 431 -28.11 -53.21 -57.36
N ALA A 432 -27.36 -52.88 -58.41
CA ALA A 432 -26.07 -53.51 -58.67
C ALA A 432 -25.12 -53.27 -57.49
N TRP A 433 -24.48 -54.34 -57.03
CA TRP A 433 -23.52 -54.27 -55.94
C TRP A 433 -22.24 -53.58 -56.41
N ARG A 434 -21.89 -52.48 -55.75
CA ARG A 434 -20.60 -51.79 -55.94
C ARG A 434 -19.71 -51.98 -54.72
N GLU A 435 -18.52 -52.52 -54.92
CA GLU A 435 -17.49 -52.58 -53.88
C GLU A 435 -16.76 -51.24 -53.79
N LEU A 436 -16.64 -50.73 -52.56
CA LEU A 436 -16.06 -49.42 -52.27
C LEU A 436 -14.68 -49.52 -51.63
N GLY A 437 -14.41 -50.65 -50.99
CA GLY A 437 -13.17 -50.92 -50.29
C GLY A 437 -13.34 -52.10 -49.35
N LYS A 438 -12.26 -52.40 -48.62
CA LYS A 438 -12.22 -53.49 -47.65
C LYS A 438 -11.49 -53.04 -46.39
N ILE A 439 -12.01 -53.43 -45.25
CA ILE A 439 -11.36 -53.30 -43.95
C ILE A 439 -10.71 -54.66 -43.63
N ASP A 440 -9.39 -54.70 -43.54
CA ASP A 440 -8.65 -55.90 -43.16
C ASP A 440 -8.42 -55.97 -41.64
N GLY A 441 -8.28 -57.20 -41.11
CA GLY A 441 -7.88 -57.43 -39.71
C GLY A 441 -8.97 -57.23 -38.64
N VAL A 442 -10.24 -57.14 -39.03
CA VAL A 442 -11.37 -56.94 -38.11
C VAL A 442 -12.29 -58.15 -38.12
N THR A 443 -12.64 -58.67 -36.94
CA THR A 443 -13.67 -59.70 -36.79
C THR A 443 -15.02 -59.01 -36.59
N PHE A 444 -15.93 -59.25 -37.53
CA PHE A 444 -17.26 -58.67 -37.49
C PHE A 444 -18.29 -59.71 -37.00
N GLU A 445 -19.21 -59.30 -36.14
CA GLU A 445 -20.34 -60.14 -35.75
C GLU A 445 -21.42 -60.10 -36.84
N LEU A 446 -21.97 -61.26 -37.22
CA LEU A 446 -23.02 -61.35 -38.23
C LEU A 446 -24.30 -60.70 -37.70
N ILE A 447 -24.79 -59.65 -38.37
CA ILE A 447 -26.09 -59.06 -38.04
C ILE A 447 -27.21 -59.76 -38.79
N SER A 448 -27.07 -59.99 -40.10
CA SER A 448 -28.11 -60.62 -40.92
C SER A 448 -27.58 -61.11 -42.26
N THR A 449 -28.39 -61.90 -42.97
CA THR A 449 -28.12 -62.41 -44.31
C THR A 449 -29.13 -61.83 -45.29
N LEU A 450 -28.65 -61.35 -46.44
CA LEU A 450 -29.47 -60.83 -47.52
C LEU A 450 -30.03 -61.97 -48.39
N PRO A 451 -31.14 -61.73 -49.13
CA PRO A 451 -31.78 -62.74 -49.98
C PRO A 451 -30.89 -63.36 -51.06
N ASP A 452 -29.78 -62.69 -51.42
CA ASP A 452 -28.77 -63.15 -52.38
C ASP A 452 -27.62 -63.96 -51.73
N GLY A 453 -27.80 -64.38 -50.47
CA GLY A 453 -26.87 -65.23 -49.73
C GLY A 453 -25.69 -64.49 -49.09
N LYS A 454 -25.66 -63.15 -49.17
CA LYS A 454 -24.58 -62.34 -48.63
C LYS A 454 -24.79 -61.99 -47.15
N ALA A 455 -23.75 -62.11 -46.35
CA ALA A 455 -23.76 -61.81 -44.92
C ALA A 455 -23.18 -60.41 -44.62
N PHE A 456 -23.85 -59.64 -43.77
CA PHE A 456 -23.38 -58.31 -43.37
C PHE A 456 -23.40 -58.12 -41.85
N ALA A 457 -22.47 -57.29 -41.40
CA ALA A 457 -22.25 -56.92 -40.01
C ALA A 457 -22.69 -55.48 -39.71
N GLY A 458 -23.12 -54.72 -40.71
CA GLY A 458 -23.74 -53.42 -40.53
C GLY A 458 -24.47 -52.96 -41.78
N MET A 459 -25.55 -52.19 -41.59
CA MET A 459 -26.25 -51.48 -42.66
C MET A 459 -26.50 -50.03 -42.28
N GLY A 460 -26.24 -49.10 -43.21
CA GLY A 460 -26.56 -47.68 -43.09
C GLY A 460 -27.25 -47.18 -44.35
N SER A 461 -28.07 -46.13 -44.23
CA SER A 461 -28.69 -45.47 -45.38
C SER A 461 -27.74 -44.41 -45.96
N ILE A 462 -27.69 -44.33 -47.28
CA ILE A 462 -27.08 -43.24 -48.02
C ILE A 462 -28.16 -42.53 -48.84
N THR A 463 -28.01 -41.24 -49.12
CA THR A 463 -28.99 -40.47 -49.88
C THR A 463 -28.31 -39.47 -50.80
N ASP A 464 -28.92 -39.22 -51.95
CA ASP A 464 -28.59 -38.13 -52.87
C ASP A 464 -29.49 -36.89 -52.63
N GLY A 465 -30.34 -36.93 -51.59
CA GLY A 465 -31.36 -35.92 -51.27
C GLY A 465 -32.76 -36.22 -51.84
N ALA A 466 -32.89 -37.12 -52.82
CA ALA A 466 -34.15 -37.48 -53.47
C ALA A 466 -34.50 -38.98 -53.34
N HIS A 467 -33.49 -39.83 -53.22
CA HIS A 467 -33.58 -41.28 -53.17
C HIS A 467 -32.76 -41.83 -51.99
N ILE A 468 -33.08 -43.05 -51.56
CA ILE A 468 -32.35 -43.77 -50.52
C ILE A 468 -31.64 -44.97 -51.15
N GLY A 469 -30.33 -45.02 -50.94
CA GLY A 469 -29.50 -46.20 -51.14
C GLY A 469 -29.07 -46.79 -49.80
N TYR A 470 -28.35 -47.91 -49.86
CA TYR A 470 -27.86 -48.60 -48.68
C TYR A 470 -26.36 -48.90 -48.80
N LEU A 471 -25.67 -48.69 -47.69
CA LEU A 471 -24.29 -49.05 -47.45
C LEU A 471 -24.24 -50.25 -46.51
N TYR A 472 -23.44 -51.25 -46.87
CA TYR A 472 -23.31 -52.51 -46.13
C TYR A 472 -21.83 -52.73 -45.80
N VAL A 473 -21.57 -53.16 -44.58
CA VAL A 473 -20.27 -53.72 -44.19
C VAL A 473 -20.45 -55.23 -44.13
N MET A 474 -19.77 -55.93 -45.03
CA MET A 474 -19.85 -57.38 -45.17
C MET A 474 -19.02 -58.06 -44.08
N THR A 475 -19.38 -59.29 -43.71
CA THR A 475 -18.63 -60.03 -42.67
C THR A 475 -17.20 -60.38 -43.07
N ASP A 476 -16.87 -60.33 -44.37
CA ASP A 476 -15.50 -60.48 -44.89
C ASP A 476 -14.71 -59.16 -44.96
N GLY A 477 -15.26 -58.09 -44.38
CA GLY A 477 -14.67 -56.76 -44.29
C GLY A 477 -14.90 -55.88 -45.51
N ARG A 478 -15.53 -56.38 -46.59
CA ARG A 478 -15.85 -55.55 -47.76
C ARG A 478 -16.94 -54.55 -47.46
N ILE A 479 -16.86 -53.41 -48.13
CA ILE A 479 -17.84 -52.34 -48.00
C ILE A 479 -18.54 -52.20 -49.34
N MET A 480 -19.84 -52.40 -49.30
CA MET A 480 -20.65 -52.55 -50.48
C MET A 480 -21.79 -51.54 -50.45
N ALA A 481 -22.08 -50.93 -51.59
CA ALA A 481 -23.24 -50.06 -51.73
C ALA A 481 -24.14 -50.51 -52.88
N ARG A 482 -25.43 -50.20 -52.75
CA ARG A 482 -26.43 -50.37 -53.81
C ARG A 482 -27.56 -49.36 -53.64
N ALA A 483 -28.12 -48.89 -54.75
CA ALA A 483 -29.27 -47.99 -54.78
C ALA A 483 -30.25 -48.42 -55.89
N ALA A 484 -31.51 -48.03 -55.74
CA ALA A 484 -32.55 -48.32 -56.74
C ALA A 484 -32.41 -47.47 -58.00
N SER A 485 -31.93 -46.24 -57.84
CA SER A 485 -31.75 -45.25 -58.90
C SER A 485 -30.30 -44.77 -58.96
N GLY A 486 -29.88 -44.35 -60.16
CA GLY A 486 -28.56 -43.74 -60.33
C GLY A 486 -28.51 -42.33 -59.76
N GLY A 487 -27.39 -41.95 -59.15
CA GLY A 487 -27.22 -40.63 -58.50
C GLY A 487 -25.95 -40.55 -57.66
N ASP A 488 -25.66 -39.37 -57.13
CA ASP A 488 -24.50 -39.12 -56.26
C ASP A 488 -24.91 -39.19 -54.79
N TYR A 489 -24.58 -40.30 -54.14
CA TYR A 489 -25.03 -40.60 -52.79
C TYR A 489 -23.97 -40.24 -51.74
N SER A 490 -24.44 -39.72 -50.62
CA SER A 490 -23.63 -39.49 -49.42
C SER A 490 -24.29 -40.11 -48.18
N GLY A 491 -23.50 -40.55 -47.22
CA GLY A 491 -24.00 -41.04 -45.95
C GLY A 491 -22.93 -41.73 -45.12
N GLN A 492 -23.33 -42.27 -43.97
CA GLN A 492 -22.42 -42.87 -43.01
C GLN A 492 -23.01 -44.13 -42.40
N ILE A 493 -22.13 -45.04 -42.03
CA ILE A 493 -22.46 -46.21 -41.21
C ILE A 493 -21.44 -46.33 -40.08
N SER A 494 -21.92 -46.68 -38.89
CA SER A 494 -21.09 -47.05 -37.75
C SER A 494 -21.38 -48.49 -37.40
N VAL A 495 -20.34 -49.33 -37.33
CA VAL A 495 -20.47 -50.76 -37.03
C VAL A 495 -19.65 -51.08 -35.79
N PRO A 496 -20.24 -51.70 -34.76
CA PRO A 496 -19.48 -52.21 -33.63
C PRO A 496 -18.44 -53.22 -34.12
N VAL A 497 -17.19 -53.08 -33.69
CA VAL A 497 -16.14 -54.07 -33.93
C VAL A 497 -15.77 -54.70 -32.61
N GLY A 498 -15.82 -56.03 -32.53
CA GLY A 498 -15.39 -56.75 -31.34
C GLY A 498 -13.87 -56.84 -31.31
N ASN A 499 -13.25 -56.47 -30.19
CA ASN A 499 -11.89 -56.93 -29.90
C ASN A 499 -12.00 -58.39 -29.46
N GLN A 500 -11.07 -59.26 -29.89
CA GLN A 500 -10.75 -60.42 -29.05
C GLN A 500 -10.11 -59.94 -27.75
#